data_AF-A0A9X2NNR0-F1
#
_entry.id   AF-A0A9X2NNR0-F1
#
_cell.length_a   1.000
_cell.length_b   1.000
_cell.length_c   1.000
_cell.angle_alpha   90.00
_cell.angle_beta   90.00
_cell.angle_gamma   90.00
#
_symmetry.space_group_name_H-M   'P 1'
#
loop_
_entity.id
_entity.type
_entity.pdbx_description
1 polymer ?
#
loop_
_entity_poly.entity_id
_entity_poly.type
_entity_poly.pdbx_seq_one_letter_code
_entity_poly.pdbx_strand_id
1 'polypeptide(L)'
;MIDMVALPQLGAHPRDMGGGKFLDGVAAAGERKAARDRDRTRRRAAIERAVRMPALIGAGILALVAWWLSGWEMWPWLFGGVGVLVAVLVVARRVPPVWRVTVPLLVVGVWLLTYVDPWWWVLLAGVAVTGAAVAALVMLRLQMRRWQTLAALTLGVVMVAAGWVMLAVDSARHARQTQQELDQAHDEAVARILPRTPASMVDFLAERIARPTPDAVADACFVFAPAAGRQLADARHVLDCPAAIRAMAAEVTAAGDYVNNLYLSGQASRSNPDGTLSVDACHLDFSGMTDDTPHANPGPQIGRLTLAQQRGQGNLIVGYRSC
;
A
#
# COMPACT_ATOMS: atom_id res chain seq x y z
N MET A 1 -43.96 24.39 -90.37
CA MET A 1 -42.65 24.39 -91.04
C MET A 1 -41.95 23.12 -90.60
N ILE A 2 -42.09 22.10 -91.44
CA ILE A 2 -41.72 20.70 -91.17
C ILE A 2 -40.58 20.45 -92.14
N ASP A 3 -39.37 20.16 -91.65
CA ASP A 3 -38.29 19.66 -92.48
C ASP A 3 -38.25 18.13 -92.39
N MET A 4 -38.49 17.54 -93.55
CA MET A 4 -38.35 16.13 -93.87
C MET A 4 -36.86 15.77 -93.87
N VAL A 5 -36.47 14.76 -93.08
CA VAL A 5 -35.23 14.03 -93.32
C VAL A 5 -35.58 12.57 -93.57
N ALA A 6 -35.22 12.13 -94.76
CA ALA A 6 -35.50 10.82 -95.32
C ALA A 6 -34.83 9.69 -94.54
N LEU A 7 -35.61 8.67 -94.20
CA LEU A 7 -35.13 7.40 -93.65
C LEU A 7 -34.72 6.47 -94.81
N PRO A 8 -33.47 5.96 -94.84
CA PRO A 8 -33.09 4.92 -95.78
C PRO A 8 -33.64 3.57 -95.33
N GLN A 9 -34.42 2.95 -96.21
CA GLN A 9 -34.77 1.53 -96.21
C GLN A 9 -33.49 0.70 -96.38
N LEU A 10 -32.97 0.16 -95.27
CA LEU A 10 -31.89 -0.81 -95.27
C LEU A 10 -32.46 -2.22 -95.12
N GLY A 11 -32.24 -3.02 -96.16
CA GLY A 11 -32.75 -4.36 -96.32
C GLY A 11 -32.38 -5.31 -95.19
N ALA A 12 -33.37 -6.10 -94.79
CA ALA A 12 -33.21 -7.24 -93.91
C ALA A 12 -32.46 -8.36 -94.64
N HIS A 13 -31.13 -8.41 -94.46
CA HIS A 13 -30.39 -9.66 -94.61
C HIS A 13 -30.48 -10.44 -93.29
N PRO A 14 -30.97 -11.68 -93.27
CA PRO A 14 -30.80 -12.57 -92.13
C PRO A 14 -29.31 -12.89 -92.00
N ARG A 15 -28.60 -12.10 -91.20
CA ARG A 15 -27.31 -12.50 -90.66
C ARG A 15 -27.59 -13.66 -89.72
N ASP A 16 -27.15 -14.83 -90.14
CA ASP A 16 -26.91 -15.98 -89.28
C ASP A 16 -25.98 -15.52 -88.15
N MET A 17 -26.60 -15.07 -87.06
CA MET A 17 -25.90 -14.73 -85.84
C MET A 17 -25.45 -16.05 -85.25
N GLY A 18 -24.16 -16.35 -85.42
CA GLY A 18 -23.42 -17.27 -84.56
C GLY A 18 -23.45 -16.77 -83.10
N GLY A 19 -24.63 -16.82 -82.49
CA GLY A 19 -24.98 -16.29 -81.17
C GLY A 19 -24.46 -17.15 -80.02
N GLY A 20 -23.75 -18.24 -80.31
CA GLY A 20 -23.12 -19.07 -79.27
C GLY A 20 -21.92 -18.38 -78.61
N LYS A 21 -20.99 -17.83 -79.40
CA LYS A 21 -19.68 -17.42 -78.87
C LYS A 21 -19.69 -16.16 -78.00
N PHE A 22 -20.63 -15.24 -78.21
CA PHE A 22 -20.69 -14.01 -77.40
C PHE A 22 -21.32 -14.28 -76.03
N LEU A 23 -22.35 -15.12 -75.96
CA LEU A 23 -22.99 -15.52 -74.70
C LEU A 23 -22.05 -16.37 -73.84
N ASP A 24 -21.25 -17.24 -74.46
CA ASP A 24 -20.22 -18.03 -73.77
C ASP A 24 -19.13 -17.15 -73.12
N GLY A 25 -18.75 -16.05 -73.77
CA GLY A 25 -17.76 -15.10 -73.24
C GLY A 25 -18.26 -14.32 -72.01
N VAL A 26 -19.53 -13.92 -72.00
CA VAL A 26 -20.14 -13.18 -70.89
C VAL A 26 -20.33 -14.10 -69.67
N ALA A 27 -20.72 -15.36 -69.89
CA ALA A 27 -20.81 -16.37 -68.83
C ALA A 27 -19.43 -16.61 -68.18
N ALA A 28 -18.38 -16.80 -68.98
CA ALA A 28 -17.02 -17.00 -68.46
C ALA A 28 -16.45 -15.77 -67.72
N ALA A 29 -16.82 -14.54 -68.11
CA ALA A 29 -16.42 -13.34 -67.40
C ALA A 29 -17.12 -13.20 -66.04
N GLY A 30 -18.40 -13.58 -65.96
CA GLY A 30 -19.17 -13.62 -64.73
C GLY A 30 -18.58 -14.58 -63.68
N GLU A 31 -18.20 -15.79 -64.12
CA GLU A 31 -17.59 -16.80 -63.23
C GLU A 31 -16.24 -16.34 -62.67
N ARG A 32 -15.39 -15.68 -63.47
CA ARG A 32 -14.10 -15.14 -62.99
C ARG A 32 -14.29 -14.02 -61.97
N LYS A 33 -15.32 -13.18 -62.14
CA LYS A 33 -15.63 -12.11 -61.18
C LYS A 33 -16.15 -12.69 -59.87
N ALA A 34 -17.05 -13.67 -59.94
CA ALA A 34 -17.56 -14.38 -58.77
C ALA A 34 -16.46 -15.17 -58.01
N ALA A 35 -15.47 -15.71 -58.73
CA ALA A 35 -14.32 -16.36 -58.11
C ALA A 35 -13.41 -15.36 -57.38
N ARG A 36 -13.14 -14.18 -57.95
CA ARG A 36 -12.35 -13.12 -57.29
C ARG A 36 -13.04 -12.56 -56.04
N ASP A 37 -14.35 -12.38 -56.06
CA ASP A 37 -15.08 -11.90 -54.88
C ASP A 37 -15.13 -12.95 -53.77
N ARG A 38 -15.23 -14.25 -54.12
CA ARG A 38 -15.07 -15.34 -53.14
C ARG A 38 -13.67 -15.38 -52.53
N ASP A 39 -12.62 -15.09 -53.30
CA ASP A 39 -11.26 -15.06 -52.75
C ASP A 39 -11.03 -13.82 -51.86
N ARG A 40 -11.55 -12.65 -52.25
CA ARG A 40 -11.50 -11.42 -51.43
C ARG A 40 -12.23 -11.57 -50.10
N THR A 41 -13.41 -12.17 -50.10
CA THR A 41 -14.20 -12.40 -48.88
C THR A 41 -13.51 -13.40 -47.95
N ARG A 42 -12.92 -14.49 -48.47
CA ARG A 42 -12.11 -15.44 -47.68
C ARG A 42 -10.88 -14.78 -47.06
N ARG A 43 -10.14 -13.97 -47.82
CA ARG A 43 -8.96 -13.24 -47.30
C ARG A 43 -9.34 -12.24 -46.20
N ARG A 44 -10.44 -11.49 -46.36
CA ARG A 44 -10.92 -10.57 -45.31
C ARG A 44 -11.31 -11.32 -44.03
N ALA A 45 -12.05 -12.43 -44.14
CA ALA A 45 -12.43 -13.23 -42.99
C ALA A 45 -11.22 -13.85 -42.27
N ALA A 46 -10.19 -14.26 -43.01
CA ALA A 46 -8.95 -14.77 -42.43
C ALA A 46 -8.16 -13.68 -41.67
N ILE A 47 -8.06 -12.47 -42.24
CA ILE A 47 -7.40 -11.32 -41.60
C ILE A 47 -8.16 -10.91 -40.33
N GLU A 48 -9.50 -10.83 -40.37
CA GLU A 48 -10.29 -10.48 -39.19
C GLU A 48 -10.12 -11.48 -38.04
N ARG A 49 -10.07 -12.80 -38.33
CA ARG A 49 -9.80 -13.81 -37.30
C ARG A 49 -8.38 -13.73 -36.75
N ALA A 50 -7.40 -13.49 -37.62
CA ALA A 50 -5.99 -13.38 -37.24
C ALA A 50 -5.73 -12.18 -36.32
N VAL A 51 -6.49 -11.09 -36.47
CA VAL A 51 -6.34 -9.88 -35.63
C VAL A 51 -7.20 -9.95 -34.35
N ARG A 52 -8.41 -10.55 -34.40
CA ARG A 52 -9.30 -10.60 -33.24
C ARG A 52 -8.77 -11.45 -32.08
N MET A 53 -8.24 -12.64 -32.39
CA MET A 53 -7.75 -13.56 -31.35
C MET A 53 -6.64 -12.97 -30.45
N PRO A 54 -5.54 -12.42 -30.99
CA PRO A 54 -4.49 -11.85 -30.15
C PRO A 54 -4.97 -10.61 -29.37
N ALA A 55 -5.89 -9.81 -29.93
CA ALA A 55 -6.47 -8.68 -29.22
C ALA A 55 -7.31 -9.11 -28.02
N LEU A 56 -8.12 -10.17 -28.16
CA LEU A 56 -8.91 -10.73 -27.06
C LEU A 56 -8.02 -11.37 -25.97
N ILE A 57 -6.96 -12.08 -26.38
CA ILE A 57 -5.99 -12.67 -25.45
C ILE A 57 -5.26 -11.56 -24.68
N GLY A 58 -4.82 -10.50 -25.37
CA GLY A 58 -4.16 -9.35 -24.75
C GLY A 58 -5.08 -8.64 -23.74
N ALA A 59 -6.34 -8.41 -24.10
CA ALA A 59 -7.33 -7.82 -23.21
C ALA A 59 -7.60 -8.71 -21.98
N GLY A 60 -7.67 -10.03 -22.16
CA GLY A 60 -7.86 -10.99 -21.06
C GLY A 60 -6.68 -11.01 -20.08
N ILE A 61 -5.44 -11.03 -20.58
CA ILE A 61 -4.24 -10.97 -19.74
C ILE A 61 -4.20 -9.65 -18.96
N LEU A 62 -4.50 -8.52 -19.62
CA LEU A 62 -4.48 -7.21 -18.99
C LEU A 62 -5.54 -7.10 -17.89
N ALA A 63 -6.74 -7.65 -18.11
CA ALA A 63 -7.78 -7.74 -17.09
C ALA A 63 -7.37 -8.63 -15.91
N LEU A 64 -6.72 -9.77 -16.16
CA LEU A 64 -6.26 -10.70 -15.12
C LEU A 64 -5.15 -10.07 -14.25
N VAL A 65 -4.20 -9.39 -14.88
CA VAL A 65 -3.10 -8.68 -14.19
C VAL A 65 -3.67 -7.52 -13.37
N ALA A 66 -4.59 -6.73 -13.94
CA ALA A 66 -5.27 -5.66 -13.22
C ALA A 66 -6.08 -6.19 -12.01
N TRP A 67 -6.72 -7.35 -12.14
CA TRP A 67 -7.44 -7.98 -11.04
C TRP A 67 -6.50 -8.45 -9.92
N TRP A 68 -5.39 -9.09 -10.27
CA TRP A 68 -4.42 -9.56 -9.27
C TRP A 68 -3.75 -8.41 -8.52
N LEU A 69 -3.49 -7.29 -9.20
CA LEU A 69 -2.84 -6.12 -8.62
C LEU A 69 -3.76 -5.23 -7.78
N SER A 70 -5.08 -5.35 -7.87
CA SER A 70 -5.99 -4.48 -7.12
C SER A 70 -6.13 -4.84 -5.63
N GLY A 71 -5.25 -5.68 -5.10
CA GLY A 71 -5.12 -5.90 -3.65
C GLY A 71 -6.39 -6.35 -2.93
N TRP A 72 -7.33 -6.99 -3.62
CA TRP A 72 -8.65 -7.40 -3.12
C TRP A 72 -9.65 -6.29 -2.79
N GLU A 73 -9.34 -5.02 -3.06
CA GLU A 73 -10.34 -3.96 -2.98
C GLU A 73 -11.28 -4.07 -4.21
N MET A 74 -12.45 -4.71 -4.03
CA MET A 74 -13.44 -4.94 -5.11
C MET A 74 -14.18 -3.67 -5.55
N TRP A 75 -14.12 -2.60 -4.75
CA TRP A 75 -14.87 -1.37 -4.95
C TRP A 75 -14.61 -0.66 -6.28
N PRO A 76 -13.36 -0.57 -6.79
CA PRO A 76 -13.10 0.09 -8.07
C PRO A 76 -13.71 -0.66 -9.27
N TRP A 77 -13.77 -1.99 -9.20
CA TRP A 77 -14.36 -2.82 -10.24
C TRP A 77 -15.88 -2.71 -10.29
N LEU A 78 -16.52 -2.59 -9.13
CA LEU A 78 -17.97 -2.35 -9.04
C LEU A 78 -18.35 -1.01 -9.68
N PHE A 79 -17.70 0.08 -9.29
CA PHE A 79 -18.06 1.40 -9.81
C PHE A 79 -17.57 1.63 -11.25
N GLY A 80 -16.32 1.23 -11.57
CA GLY A 80 -15.77 1.33 -12.91
C GLY A 80 -16.50 0.42 -13.91
N GLY A 81 -16.79 -0.82 -13.51
CA GLY A 81 -17.50 -1.79 -14.34
C GLY A 81 -18.94 -1.37 -14.64
N VAL A 82 -19.69 -0.90 -13.62
CA VAL A 82 -21.06 -0.40 -13.80
C VAL A 82 -21.08 0.87 -14.65
N GLY A 83 -20.17 1.82 -14.40
CA GLY A 83 -20.06 3.06 -15.18
C GLY A 83 -19.77 2.79 -16.66
N VAL A 84 -18.86 1.87 -16.95
CA VAL A 84 -18.54 1.44 -18.33
C VAL A 84 -19.71 0.72 -18.98
N LEU A 85 -20.39 -0.18 -18.25
CA LEU A 85 -21.53 -0.92 -18.77
C LEU A 85 -22.66 0.03 -19.17
N VAL A 86 -22.96 1.02 -18.33
CA VAL A 86 -23.98 2.04 -18.59
C VAL A 86 -23.57 2.93 -19.78
N ALA A 87 -22.32 3.39 -19.84
CA ALA A 87 -21.82 4.18 -20.97
C ALA A 87 -21.88 3.40 -22.30
N VAL A 88 -21.50 2.13 -22.29
CA VAL A 88 -21.59 1.25 -23.47
C VAL A 88 -23.04 1.05 -23.88
N LEU A 89 -23.96 0.77 -22.96
CA LEU A 89 -25.38 0.57 -23.26
C LEU A 89 -26.07 1.81 -23.84
N VAL A 90 -25.73 3.01 -23.34
CA VAL A 90 -26.32 4.28 -23.78
C VAL A 90 -25.73 4.75 -25.12
N VAL A 91 -24.42 4.57 -25.33
CA VAL A 91 -23.71 5.08 -26.53
C VAL A 91 -23.73 4.07 -27.70
N ALA A 92 -23.93 2.77 -27.44
CA ALA A 92 -23.90 1.71 -28.46
C ALA A 92 -24.98 1.79 -29.55
N ARG A 93 -25.92 2.74 -29.56
CA ARG A 93 -26.89 2.83 -30.66
C ARG A 93 -26.42 3.66 -31.86
N ARG A 94 -25.43 4.54 -31.70
CA ARG A 94 -25.06 5.50 -32.76
C ARG A 94 -23.61 5.47 -33.23
N VAL A 95 -22.76 4.70 -32.58
CA VAL A 95 -21.31 4.78 -32.81
C VAL A 95 -20.81 3.50 -33.49
N PRO A 96 -19.89 3.58 -34.49
CA PRO A 96 -19.29 2.41 -35.12
C PRO A 96 -18.62 1.47 -34.08
N PRO A 97 -18.64 0.15 -34.32
CA PRO A 97 -18.29 -0.86 -33.32
C PRO A 97 -16.85 -0.74 -32.79
N VAL A 98 -15.93 -0.18 -33.57
CA VAL A 98 -14.55 0.07 -33.13
C VAL A 98 -14.49 1.06 -31.96
N TRP A 99 -15.24 2.16 -32.05
CA TRP A 99 -15.26 3.22 -31.03
C TRP A 99 -16.00 2.83 -29.74
N ARG A 100 -16.92 1.85 -29.81
CA ARG A 100 -17.62 1.33 -28.63
C ARG A 100 -16.71 0.63 -27.64
N VAL A 101 -15.54 0.16 -28.09
CA VAL A 101 -14.60 -0.58 -27.25
C VAL A 101 -13.45 0.33 -26.79
N THR A 102 -12.92 1.18 -27.68
CA THR A 102 -11.77 2.05 -27.36
C THR A 102 -12.09 3.16 -26.35
N VAL A 103 -13.25 3.81 -26.46
CA VAL A 103 -13.61 4.92 -25.55
C VAL A 103 -13.75 4.46 -24.10
N PRO A 104 -14.53 3.42 -23.77
CA PRO A 104 -14.61 2.95 -22.38
C PRO A 104 -13.27 2.42 -21.87
N LEU A 105 -12.46 1.75 -22.71
CA LEU A 105 -11.10 1.36 -22.32
C LEU A 105 -10.21 2.55 -21.98
N LEU A 106 -10.32 3.65 -22.74
CA LEU A 106 -9.60 4.89 -22.45
C LEU A 106 -10.10 5.55 -21.17
N VAL A 107 -11.42 5.60 -20.94
CA VAL A 107 -11.99 6.16 -19.71
C VAL A 107 -11.56 5.35 -18.49
N VAL A 108 -11.63 4.03 -18.58
CA VAL A 108 -11.12 3.12 -17.53
C VAL A 108 -9.62 3.34 -17.32
N GLY A 109 -8.83 3.47 -18.40
CA GLY A 109 -7.41 3.76 -18.31
C GLY A 109 -7.10 5.10 -17.64
N VAL A 110 -7.82 6.17 -17.99
CA VAL A 110 -7.69 7.51 -17.39
C VAL A 110 -8.19 7.54 -15.95
N TRP A 111 -9.17 6.72 -15.61
CA TRP A 111 -9.67 6.61 -14.24
C TRP A 111 -8.74 5.76 -13.35
N LEU A 112 -8.16 4.69 -13.88
CA LEU A 112 -7.08 3.96 -13.21
C LEU A 112 -5.85 4.86 -13.01
N LEU A 113 -5.62 5.84 -13.89
CA LEU A 113 -4.54 6.83 -13.79
C LEU A 113 -4.61 7.67 -12.50
N THR A 114 -5.79 7.80 -11.88
CA THR A 114 -5.93 8.53 -10.60
C THR A 114 -5.75 7.65 -9.36
N TYR A 115 -5.81 6.32 -9.52
CA TYR A 115 -5.76 5.36 -8.42
C TYR A 115 -4.45 4.61 -8.32
N VAL A 116 -3.76 4.44 -9.44
CA VAL A 116 -2.55 3.64 -9.52
C VAL A 116 -1.35 4.56 -9.55
N ASP A 117 -0.38 4.29 -8.68
CA ASP A 117 0.86 5.04 -8.62
C ASP A 117 1.50 5.26 -10.00
N PRO A 118 2.10 6.45 -10.25
CA PRO A 118 2.68 6.81 -11.55
C PRO A 118 3.67 5.78 -12.12
N TRP A 119 4.32 4.99 -11.27
CA TRP A 119 5.33 3.99 -11.63
C TRP A 119 4.75 2.77 -12.34
N TRP A 120 3.51 2.38 -12.04
CA TRP A 120 2.83 1.29 -12.74
C TRP A 120 2.60 1.59 -14.22
N TRP A 121 2.43 2.86 -14.57
CA TRP A 121 2.29 3.27 -15.96
C TRP A 121 3.57 3.10 -16.76
N VAL A 122 4.73 3.30 -16.12
CA VAL A 122 6.03 3.02 -16.75
C VAL A 122 6.17 1.53 -17.05
N LEU A 123 5.71 0.66 -16.14
CA LEU A 123 5.65 -0.78 -16.38
C LEU A 123 4.68 -1.14 -17.51
N LEU A 124 3.44 -0.64 -17.48
CA LEU A 124 2.43 -0.94 -18.48
C LEU A 124 2.84 -0.44 -19.88
N ALA A 125 3.38 0.79 -19.96
CA ALA A 125 3.92 1.34 -21.20
C ALA A 125 5.11 0.51 -21.71
N GLY A 126 6.02 0.12 -20.81
CA GLY A 126 7.13 -0.77 -21.13
C GLY A 126 6.66 -2.10 -21.70
N VAL A 127 5.74 -2.80 -21.02
CA VAL A 127 5.16 -4.07 -21.48
C VAL A 127 4.44 -3.91 -22.83
N ALA A 128 3.67 -2.84 -23.01
CA ALA A 128 2.96 -2.56 -24.26
C ALA A 128 3.94 -2.35 -25.44
N VAL A 129 4.99 -1.55 -25.24
CA VAL A 129 6.04 -1.30 -26.25
C VAL A 129 6.78 -2.60 -26.58
N THR A 130 7.14 -3.40 -25.57
CA THR A 130 7.85 -4.67 -25.76
C THR A 130 6.98 -5.68 -26.51
N GLY A 131 5.70 -5.79 -26.14
CA GLY A 131 4.73 -6.66 -26.81
C GLY A 131 4.48 -6.26 -28.27
N ALA A 132 4.36 -4.95 -28.55
CA ALA A 132 4.22 -4.44 -29.91
C ALA A 132 5.46 -4.74 -30.76
N ALA A 133 6.66 -4.59 -30.20
CA ALA A 133 7.92 -4.89 -30.88
C ALA A 133 8.03 -6.39 -31.23
N VAL A 134 7.68 -7.29 -30.30
CA VAL A 134 7.68 -8.75 -30.52
C VAL A 134 6.63 -9.14 -31.57
N ALA A 135 5.41 -8.60 -31.48
CA ALA A 135 4.36 -8.87 -32.45
C ALA A 135 4.78 -8.42 -33.87
N ALA A 136 5.39 -7.24 -33.98
CA ALA A 136 5.94 -6.75 -35.25
C ALA A 136 7.05 -7.68 -35.77
N LEU A 137 7.95 -8.15 -34.91
CA LEU A 137 9.03 -9.07 -35.27
C LEU A 137 8.47 -10.39 -35.84
N VAL A 138 7.45 -10.95 -35.19
CA VAL A 138 6.84 -12.25 -35.54
C VAL A 138 5.98 -12.14 -36.80
N MET A 139 5.08 -11.14 -36.87
CA MET A 139 4.13 -11.02 -37.99
C MET A 139 4.77 -10.52 -39.27
N LEU A 140 5.70 -9.55 -39.19
CA LEU A 140 6.12 -8.85 -40.39
C LEU A 140 7.29 -9.51 -41.11
N ARG A 141 8.03 -10.47 -40.50
CA ARG A 141 9.25 -11.10 -41.09
C ARG A 141 10.16 -10.07 -41.79
N LEU A 142 10.17 -8.82 -41.33
CA LEU A 142 10.79 -7.70 -42.04
C LEU A 142 12.30 -7.75 -41.78
N GLN A 143 13.04 -8.39 -42.68
CA GLN A 143 14.51 -8.39 -42.66
C GLN A 143 15.12 -6.99 -42.82
N MET A 144 14.39 -6.02 -43.37
CA MET A 144 14.94 -4.70 -43.76
C MET A 144 15.01 -3.63 -42.66
N ARG A 145 14.48 -3.85 -41.44
CA ARG A 145 14.43 -2.78 -40.40
C ARG A 145 14.83 -3.22 -38.99
N ARG A 146 15.76 -4.19 -38.90
CA ARG A 146 16.22 -4.82 -37.63
C ARG A 146 16.65 -3.84 -36.53
N TRP A 147 17.26 -2.72 -36.88
CA TRP A 147 17.77 -1.75 -35.90
C TRP A 147 16.66 -1.03 -35.13
N GLN A 148 15.58 -0.63 -35.81
CA GLN A 148 14.46 0.06 -35.14
C GLN A 148 13.69 -0.87 -34.20
N THR A 149 13.51 -2.13 -34.59
CA THR A 149 12.87 -3.14 -33.73
C THR A 149 13.73 -3.45 -32.49
N LEU A 150 15.06 -3.52 -32.65
CA LEU A 150 15.96 -3.71 -31.51
C LEU A 150 15.91 -2.51 -30.55
N ALA A 151 15.95 -1.28 -31.07
CA ALA A 151 15.88 -0.07 -30.25
C ALA A 151 14.58 0.03 -29.43
N ALA A 152 13.43 -0.31 -30.04
CA ALA A 152 12.14 -0.32 -29.35
C ALA A 152 12.09 -1.40 -28.25
N LEU A 153 12.67 -2.59 -28.51
CA LEU A 153 12.70 -3.68 -27.55
C LEU A 153 13.62 -3.35 -26.37
N THR A 154 14.79 -2.78 -26.62
CA THR A 154 15.69 -2.31 -25.55
C THR A 154 15.04 -1.22 -24.70
N LEU A 155 14.33 -0.26 -25.33
CA LEU A 155 13.63 0.79 -24.60
C LEU A 155 12.52 0.21 -23.72
N GLY A 156 11.73 -0.72 -24.24
CA GLY A 156 10.68 -1.41 -23.48
C GLY A 156 11.23 -2.14 -22.26
N VAL A 157 12.32 -2.90 -22.42
CA VAL A 157 12.98 -3.62 -21.32
C VAL A 157 13.54 -2.66 -20.27
N VAL A 158 14.19 -1.56 -20.68
CA VAL A 158 14.71 -0.55 -19.75
C VAL A 158 13.58 0.10 -18.95
N MET A 159 12.45 0.43 -19.59
CA MET A 159 11.29 0.98 -18.88
C MET A 159 10.71 0.00 -17.86
N VAL A 160 10.60 -1.29 -18.22
CA VAL A 160 10.13 -2.33 -17.29
C VAL A 160 11.08 -2.48 -16.10
N ALA A 161 12.39 -2.54 -16.35
CA ALA A 161 13.39 -2.65 -15.28
C ALA A 161 13.38 -1.43 -14.35
N ALA A 162 13.30 -0.21 -14.90
CA ALA A 162 13.24 1.02 -14.12
C ALA A 162 11.96 1.12 -13.27
N GLY A 163 10.80 0.78 -13.85
CA GLY A 163 9.53 0.73 -13.12
C GLY A 163 9.55 -0.28 -11.97
N TRP A 164 10.16 -1.44 -12.18
CA TRP A 164 10.29 -2.48 -11.16
C TRP A 164 11.18 -2.04 -9.99
N VAL A 165 12.34 -1.45 -10.28
CA VAL A 165 13.26 -0.94 -9.24
C VAL A 165 12.58 0.15 -8.42
N MET A 166 11.85 1.07 -9.05
CA MET A 166 11.17 2.14 -8.33
C MET A 166 10.06 1.62 -7.41
N LEU A 167 9.26 0.65 -7.86
CA LEU A 167 8.26 -0.04 -7.03
C LEU A 167 8.89 -0.74 -5.82
N ALA A 168 10.04 -1.39 -6.02
CA ALA A 168 10.76 -2.04 -4.92
C ALA A 168 11.29 -1.01 -3.90
N VAL A 169 11.77 0.14 -4.36
CA VAL A 169 12.21 1.23 -3.46
C VAL A 169 11.04 1.85 -2.70
N ASP A 170 9.91 2.07 -3.37
CA ASP A 170 8.73 2.71 -2.79
C ASP A 170 8.06 1.84 -1.73
N SER A 171 7.90 0.54 -2.02
CA SER A 171 7.43 -0.44 -1.02
C SER A 171 8.34 -0.52 0.21
N ALA A 172 9.66 -0.46 0.02
CA ALA A 172 10.61 -0.41 1.13
C ALA A 172 10.51 0.89 1.94
N ARG A 173 10.18 2.02 1.30
CA ARG A 173 9.97 3.30 2.00
C ARG A 173 8.67 3.28 2.81
N HIS A 174 7.58 2.79 2.23
CA HIS A 174 6.32 2.65 2.95
C HIS A 174 6.44 1.71 4.16
N ALA A 175 7.14 0.58 4.04
CA ALA A 175 7.39 -0.30 5.18
C ALA A 175 8.17 0.38 6.31
N ARG A 176 9.14 1.24 5.97
CA ARG A 176 9.89 2.02 6.98
C ARG A 176 9.03 3.10 7.62
N GLN A 177 8.19 3.78 6.83
CA GLN A 177 7.28 4.80 7.34
C GLN A 177 6.25 4.21 8.30
N THR A 178 5.60 3.11 7.93
CA THR A 178 4.63 2.45 8.81
C THR A 178 5.28 1.93 10.08
N GLN A 179 6.50 1.40 9.99
CA GLN A 179 7.24 0.99 11.18
C GLN A 179 7.58 2.19 12.09
N GLN A 180 8.03 3.31 11.52
CA GLN A 180 8.26 4.53 12.29
C GLN A 180 6.99 5.10 12.93
N GLU A 181 5.85 5.05 12.24
CA GLU A 181 4.56 5.46 12.77
C GLU A 181 4.12 4.55 13.93
N LEU A 182 4.32 3.23 13.80
CA LEU A 182 4.03 2.27 14.86
C LEU A 182 4.93 2.46 16.07
N ASP A 183 6.23 2.66 15.86
CA ASP A 183 7.19 2.95 16.93
C ASP A 183 6.80 4.27 17.62
N GLN A 184 6.41 5.29 16.85
CA GLN A 184 5.93 6.55 17.40
C GLN A 184 4.64 6.39 18.20
N ALA A 185 3.67 5.62 17.70
CA ALA A 185 2.43 5.36 18.41
C ALA A 185 2.69 4.55 19.69
N HIS A 186 3.62 3.60 19.66
CA HIS A 186 4.02 2.81 20.81
C HIS A 186 4.64 3.68 21.90
N ASP A 187 5.65 4.49 21.56
CA ASP A 187 6.29 5.42 22.48
C ASP A 187 5.29 6.40 23.10
N GLU A 188 4.33 6.89 22.32
CA GLU A 188 3.29 7.79 22.80
C GLU A 188 2.32 7.09 23.75
N ALA A 189 1.92 5.86 23.44
CA ALA A 189 1.08 5.04 24.31
C ALA A 189 1.79 4.76 25.65
N VAL A 190 3.08 4.40 25.61
CA VAL A 190 3.91 4.21 26.80
C VAL A 190 3.97 5.50 27.63
N ALA A 191 4.25 6.64 26.98
CA ALA A 191 4.35 7.93 27.66
C ALA A 191 3.05 8.36 28.37
N ARG A 192 1.88 7.94 27.86
CA ARG A 192 0.57 8.23 28.48
C ARG A 192 0.28 7.38 29.72
N ILE A 193 0.85 6.18 29.81
CA ILE A 193 0.66 5.27 30.95
C ILE A 193 1.59 5.64 32.12
N LEU A 194 2.74 6.25 31.82
CA LEU A 194 3.71 6.67 32.82
C LEU A 194 3.19 7.78 33.76
N PRO A 195 3.54 7.75 35.06
CA PRO A 195 3.17 8.80 36.00
C PRO A 195 3.66 10.19 35.58
N ARG A 196 2.78 11.19 35.64
CA ARG A 196 3.05 12.56 35.16
C ARG A 196 3.85 13.41 36.12
N THR A 197 3.75 13.13 37.42
CA THR A 197 4.42 13.91 38.46
C THR A 197 5.41 13.07 39.25
N PRO A 198 6.43 13.69 39.87
CA PRO A 198 7.44 12.97 40.65
C PRO A 198 6.83 12.28 41.87
N ALA A 199 5.88 12.94 42.53
CA ALA A 199 5.12 12.37 43.63
C ALA A 199 4.31 11.15 43.17
N SER A 200 3.56 11.26 42.06
CA SER A 200 2.79 10.13 41.53
C SER A 200 3.65 8.92 41.13
N MET A 201 4.92 9.14 40.75
CA MET A 201 5.88 8.06 40.48
C MET A 201 6.28 7.33 41.76
N VAL A 202 6.55 8.08 42.83
CA VAL A 202 6.88 7.51 44.14
C VAL A 202 5.67 6.77 44.72
N ASP A 203 4.47 7.35 44.66
CA ASP A 203 3.23 6.72 45.12
C ASP A 203 2.95 5.42 44.35
N PHE A 204 3.10 5.44 43.02
CA PHE A 204 2.95 4.27 42.17
C PHE A 204 3.92 3.15 42.58
N LEU A 205 5.20 3.46 42.76
CA LEU A 205 6.19 2.47 43.21
C LEU A 205 5.85 1.95 44.61
N ALA A 206 5.47 2.82 45.53
CA ALA A 206 5.14 2.45 46.90
C ALA A 206 3.95 1.47 46.94
N GLU A 207 2.90 1.73 46.14
CA GLU A 207 1.75 0.83 46.02
C GLU A 207 2.16 -0.56 45.51
N ARG A 208 2.99 -0.62 44.46
CA ARG A 208 3.41 -1.90 43.86
C ARG A 208 4.42 -2.66 44.72
N ILE A 209 5.24 -1.96 45.50
CA ILE A 209 6.12 -2.57 46.51
C ILE A 209 5.29 -3.10 47.68
N ALA A 210 4.30 -2.36 48.18
CA ALA A 210 3.48 -2.77 49.32
C ALA A 210 2.60 -4.00 49.03
N ARG A 211 2.18 -4.18 47.77
CA ARG A 211 1.26 -5.24 47.34
C ARG A 211 1.81 -5.98 46.11
N PRO A 212 2.85 -6.81 46.27
CA PRO A 212 3.57 -7.40 45.14
C PRO A 212 2.81 -8.59 44.51
N THR A 213 1.88 -8.31 43.59
CA THR A 213 1.36 -9.32 42.65
C THR A 213 2.33 -9.49 41.47
N PRO A 214 2.28 -10.60 40.70
CA PRO A 214 3.12 -10.75 39.51
C PRO A 214 3.00 -9.57 38.53
N ASP A 215 1.78 -9.08 38.32
CA ASP A 215 1.50 -7.93 37.46
C ASP A 215 2.00 -6.63 38.08
N ALA A 216 1.82 -6.43 39.40
CA ALA A 216 2.35 -5.26 40.10
C ALA A 216 3.87 -5.15 40.04
N VAL A 217 4.58 -6.29 40.13
CA VAL A 217 6.04 -6.33 39.99
C VAL A 217 6.45 -6.01 38.55
N ALA A 218 5.73 -6.51 37.55
CA ALA A 218 5.98 -6.15 36.15
C ALA A 218 5.74 -4.66 35.88
N ASP A 219 4.63 -4.11 36.40
CA ASP A 219 4.27 -2.69 36.31
C ASP A 219 5.32 -1.80 37.01
N ALA A 220 5.80 -2.20 38.20
CA ALA A 220 6.86 -1.49 38.92
C ALA A 220 8.17 -1.46 38.12
N CYS A 221 8.53 -2.55 37.43
CA CYS A 221 9.72 -2.58 36.60
C CYS A 221 9.54 -1.85 35.25
N PHE A 222 8.30 -1.74 34.75
CA PHE A 222 7.99 -1.05 33.48
C PHE A 222 8.33 0.45 33.53
N VAL A 223 8.22 1.09 34.70
CA VAL A 223 8.59 2.52 34.86
C VAL A 223 10.10 2.76 34.92
N PHE A 224 10.93 1.72 34.93
CA PHE A 224 12.39 1.83 34.85
C PHE A 224 12.89 1.62 33.42
N ALA A 225 13.77 2.51 32.97
CA ALA A 225 14.63 2.23 31.83
C ALA A 225 15.49 0.97 32.13
N PRO A 226 15.84 0.14 31.12
CA PRO A 226 16.56 -1.10 31.35
C PRO A 226 17.86 -0.94 32.17
N ALA A 227 18.58 0.17 32.00
CA ALA A 227 19.79 0.47 32.78
C ALA A 227 19.48 0.79 34.26
N ALA A 228 18.42 1.57 34.52
CA ALA A 228 18.00 1.91 35.89
C ALA A 228 17.44 0.69 36.63
N GLY A 229 16.72 -0.20 35.94
CA GLY A 229 16.26 -1.46 36.53
C GLY A 229 17.42 -2.37 36.96
N ARG A 230 18.54 -2.39 36.21
CA ARG A 230 19.77 -3.08 36.64
C ARG A 230 20.41 -2.41 37.84
N GLN A 231 20.50 -1.08 37.87
CA GLN A 231 21.01 -0.35 39.03
C GLN A 231 20.23 -0.65 40.31
N LEU A 232 18.89 -0.78 40.21
CA LEU A 232 18.04 -1.22 41.32
C LEU A 232 18.37 -2.66 41.76
N ALA A 233 18.50 -3.59 40.82
CA ALA A 233 18.87 -4.97 41.11
C ALA A 233 20.25 -5.08 41.79
N ASP A 234 21.24 -4.36 41.26
CA ASP A 234 22.61 -4.32 41.77
C ASP A 234 22.64 -3.74 43.20
N ALA A 235 21.90 -2.66 43.45
CA ALA A 235 21.79 -2.04 44.77
C ALA A 235 21.15 -2.93 45.83
N ARG A 236 20.32 -3.89 45.40
CA ARG A 236 19.67 -4.88 46.28
C ARG A 236 20.38 -6.23 46.29
N HIS A 237 21.50 -6.35 45.58
CA HIS A 237 22.29 -7.58 45.44
C HIS A 237 21.46 -8.78 44.91
N VAL A 238 20.60 -8.52 43.93
CA VAL A 238 19.75 -9.52 43.27
C VAL A 238 19.96 -9.50 41.76
N LEU A 239 19.43 -10.50 41.06
CA LEU A 239 19.71 -10.72 39.63
C LEU A 239 18.99 -9.72 38.71
N ASP A 240 17.76 -9.33 39.04
CA ASP A 240 16.91 -8.53 38.17
C ASP A 240 15.98 -7.59 38.93
N CYS A 241 15.34 -6.67 38.21
CA CYS A 241 14.39 -5.71 38.77
C CYS A 241 13.21 -6.41 39.49
N PRO A 242 12.57 -7.46 38.93
CA PRO A 242 11.50 -8.17 39.63
C PRO A 242 11.92 -8.74 41.00
N ALA A 243 13.11 -9.32 41.11
CA ALA A 243 13.65 -9.78 42.38
C ALA A 243 13.90 -8.61 43.35
N ALA A 244 14.34 -7.46 42.85
CA ALA A 244 14.60 -6.28 43.67
C ALA A 244 13.31 -5.70 44.27
N ILE A 245 12.25 -5.58 43.46
CA ILE A 245 10.94 -5.12 43.93
C ILE A 245 10.37 -6.08 44.98
N ARG A 246 10.50 -7.40 44.78
CA ARG A 246 10.07 -8.39 45.79
C ARG A 246 10.91 -8.32 47.07
N ALA A 247 12.21 -8.07 46.96
CA ALA A 247 13.07 -7.89 48.13
C ALA A 247 12.68 -6.65 48.94
N MET A 248 12.36 -5.54 48.27
CA MET A 248 11.81 -4.35 48.94
C MET A 248 10.43 -4.64 49.56
N ALA A 249 9.56 -5.36 48.85
CA ALA A 249 8.25 -5.73 49.36
C ALA A 249 8.31 -6.58 50.64
N ALA A 250 9.33 -7.44 50.76
CA ALA A 250 9.55 -8.26 51.96
C ALA A 250 9.96 -7.43 53.19
N GLU A 251 10.42 -6.19 53.01
CA GLU A 251 10.76 -5.26 54.09
C GLU A 251 9.55 -4.41 54.53
N VAL A 252 8.42 -4.48 53.82
CA VAL A 252 7.17 -3.78 54.18
C VAL A 252 6.45 -4.54 55.28
N THR A 253 6.35 -3.92 56.46
CA THR A 253 5.71 -4.51 57.64
C THR A 253 4.23 -4.15 57.76
N ALA A 254 3.83 -2.98 57.24
CA ALA A 254 2.45 -2.50 57.25
C ALA A 254 2.08 -1.87 55.89
N ALA A 255 1.60 -2.69 54.96
CA ALA A 255 1.31 -2.26 53.59
C ALA A 255 0.27 -1.13 53.47
N GLY A 256 -0.68 -1.05 54.40
CA GLY A 256 -1.66 0.04 54.45
C GLY A 256 -0.99 1.37 54.78
N ASP A 257 -0.20 1.40 55.85
CA ASP A 257 0.47 2.61 56.33
C ASP A 257 1.57 3.06 55.37
N TYR A 258 2.30 2.11 54.78
CA TYR A 258 3.34 2.41 53.78
C TYR A 258 2.81 3.14 52.54
N VAL A 259 1.56 2.91 52.16
CA VAL A 259 0.94 3.60 51.01
C VAL A 259 0.17 4.83 51.44
N ASN A 260 -0.65 4.73 52.49
CA ASN A 260 -1.59 5.78 52.88
C ASN A 260 -0.94 6.94 53.64
N ASN A 261 0.17 6.68 54.35
CA ASN A 261 0.84 7.69 55.16
C ASN A 261 2.11 8.22 54.49
N LEU A 262 2.45 7.73 53.29
CA LEU A 262 3.63 8.16 52.56
C LEU A 262 3.50 9.63 52.16
N TYR A 263 4.50 10.40 52.57
CA TYR A 263 4.63 11.81 52.23
C TYR A 263 5.98 12.10 51.61
N LEU A 264 5.95 12.64 50.39
CA LEU A 264 7.12 13.15 49.70
C LEU A 264 7.16 14.68 49.82
N SER A 265 8.17 15.20 50.51
CA SER A 265 8.38 16.65 50.62
C SER A 265 8.51 17.30 49.24
N GLY A 266 7.91 18.48 49.05
CA GLY A 266 8.05 19.24 47.79
C GLY A 266 9.51 19.56 47.43
N GLN A 267 10.41 19.59 48.41
CA GLN A 267 11.85 19.82 48.21
C GLN A 267 12.63 18.56 47.77
N ALA A 268 11.98 17.39 47.77
CA ALA A 268 12.58 16.14 47.34
C ALA A 268 12.79 16.07 45.82
N SER A 269 12.08 16.91 45.06
CA SER A 269 12.25 17.00 43.60
C SER A 269 13.12 18.18 43.19
N ARG A 270 14.09 17.95 42.30
CA ARG A 270 14.97 18.98 41.74
C ARG A 270 15.14 18.78 40.24
N SER A 271 14.96 19.84 39.48
CA SER A 271 15.25 19.83 38.04
C SER A 271 16.75 19.91 37.83
N ASN A 272 17.27 19.05 36.97
CA ASN A 272 18.66 18.99 36.59
C ASN A 272 18.93 19.81 35.32
N PRO A 273 20.17 20.29 35.10
CA PRO A 273 20.52 21.08 33.91
C PRO A 273 20.33 20.35 32.56
N ASP A 274 20.31 19.02 32.57
CA ASP A 274 20.12 18.15 31.40
C ASP A 274 18.64 17.93 31.03
N GLY A 275 17.71 18.59 31.72
CA GLY A 275 16.27 18.44 31.52
C GLY A 275 15.67 17.20 32.21
N THR A 276 16.47 16.44 32.96
CA THR A 276 15.95 15.39 33.85
C THR A 276 15.49 15.98 35.18
N LEU A 277 14.84 15.15 35.99
CA LEU A 277 14.42 15.51 37.34
C LEU A 277 14.92 14.47 38.34
N SER A 278 15.68 14.90 39.33
CA SER A 278 16.05 14.06 40.46
C SER A 278 14.98 14.08 41.54
N VAL A 279 14.66 12.92 42.09
CA VAL A 279 13.73 12.71 43.20
C VAL A 279 14.45 12.00 44.34
N ASP A 280 14.49 12.63 45.51
CA ASP A 280 15.07 12.04 46.73
C ASP A 280 13.99 11.35 47.55
N ALA A 281 13.76 10.06 47.28
CA ALA A 281 12.88 9.20 48.07
C ALA A 281 13.68 8.38 49.12
N CYS A 282 14.74 8.98 49.66
CA CYS A 282 15.47 8.47 50.82
C CYS A 282 15.01 9.03 52.16
N HIS A 283 14.22 10.10 52.11
CA HIS A 283 13.67 10.77 53.28
C HIS A 283 12.13 10.77 53.18
N LEU A 284 11.55 9.63 52.82
CA LEU A 284 10.11 9.45 52.85
C LEU A 284 9.64 9.50 54.30
N ASP A 285 8.60 10.30 54.53
CA ASP A 285 7.93 10.39 55.81
C ASP A 285 6.66 9.52 55.79
N PHE A 286 6.40 8.86 56.91
CA PHE A 286 5.25 7.97 57.12
C PHE A 286 4.44 8.35 58.35
N SER A 287 4.67 9.53 58.95
CA SER A 287 4.01 9.95 60.19
C SER A 287 2.50 10.17 60.05
N GLY A 288 1.96 10.16 58.82
CA GLY A 288 0.57 10.54 58.56
C GLY A 288 0.33 12.03 58.84
N MET A 289 -0.70 12.62 58.22
CA MET A 289 -1.00 14.05 58.41
C MET A 289 -1.67 14.37 59.75
N THR A 290 -2.20 13.37 60.45
CA THR A 290 -3.12 13.57 61.59
C THR A 290 -2.70 12.86 62.87
N ASP A 291 -1.57 12.14 62.87
CA ASP A 291 -1.16 11.32 64.00
C ASP A 291 0.25 11.72 64.48
N ASP A 292 0.32 12.33 65.66
CA ASP A 292 1.59 12.71 66.29
C ASP A 292 2.26 11.53 67.02
N THR A 293 1.67 10.32 66.99
CA THR A 293 2.28 9.16 67.62
C THR A 293 3.45 8.63 66.80
N PRO A 294 4.62 8.37 67.40
CA PRO A 294 5.75 7.79 66.70
C PRO A 294 5.41 6.39 66.20
N HIS A 295 5.23 6.25 64.89
CA HIS A 295 5.05 4.96 64.24
C HIS A 295 6.40 4.36 63.86
N ALA A 296 6.52 3.03 63.99
CA ALA A 296 7.65 2.33 63.39
C ALA A 296 7.57 2.48 61.86
N ASN A 297 8.71 2.66 61.20
CA ASN A 297 8.73 2.83 59.75
C ASN A 297 8.09 1.59 59.06
N PRO A 298 7.00 1.77 58.29
CA PRO A 298 6.24 0.65 57.74
C PRO A 298 6.94 -0.07 56.58
N GLY A 299 8.07 0.43 56.07
CA GLY A 299 8.82 -0.23 55.00
C GLY A 299 10.15 0.44 54.63
N PRO A 300 10.78 -0.01 53.53
CA PRO A 300 12.06 0.53 53.09
C PRO A 300 11.93 1.92 52.46
N GLN A 301 13.03 2.66 52.44
CA GLN A 301 13.13 3.84 51.58
C GLN A 301 13.28 3.40 50.11
N ILE A 302 12.75 4.17 49.16
CA ILE A 302 12.77 3.76 47.74
C ILE A 302 14.15 3.99 47.12
N GLY A 303 14.78 5.13 47.40
CA GLY A 303 16.06 5.52 46.80
C GLY A 303 16.04 6.91 46.16
N ARG A 304 17.14 7.27 45.50
CA ARG A 304 17.21 8.47 44.65
C ARG A 304 16.94 8.09 43.21
N LEU A 305 15.90 8.68 42.63
CA LEU A 305 15.47 8.43 41.26
C LEU A 305 15.88 9.59 40.37
N THR A 306 16.28 9.29 39.14
CA THR A 306 16.42 10.30 38.08
C THR A 306 15.39 10.01 37.01
N LEU A 307 14.51 10.97 36.78
CA LEU A 307 13.35 10.88 35.89
C LEU A 307 13.62 11.65 34.60
N ALA A 308 13.30 11.06 33.46
CA ALA A 308 13.27 11.73 32.17
C ALA A 308 11.84 11.77 31.62
N GLN A 309 11.38 12.96 31.25
CA GLN A 309 10.04 13.13 30.69
C GLN A 309 9.99 12.56 29.27
N GLN A 310 9.02 11.66 29.03
CA GLN A 310 8.76 11.06 27.73
C GLN A 310 7.67 11.88 27.01
N ARG A 311 8.06 12.54 25.91
CA ARG A 311 7.15 13.30 25.02
C ARG A 311 6.21 14.29 25.74
N GLY A 312 6.64 14.88 26.85
CA GLY A 312 5.85 15.84 27.61
C GLY A 312 4.67 15.24 28.41
N GLN A 313 4.50 13.92 28.48
CA GLN A 313 3.36 13.28 29.13
C GLN A 313 3.71 12.68 30.49
N GLY A 314 4.53 11.62 30.51
CA GLY A 314 4.90 10.88 31.71
C GLY A 314 6.41 10.82 31.93
N ASN A 315 6.83 10.36 33.10
CA ASN A 315 8.23 10.26 33.48
C ASN A 315 8.70 8.80 33.47
N LEU A 316 9.88 8.55 32.93
CA LEU A 316 10.56 7.26 33.00
C LEU A 316 11.75 7.37 33.95
N ILE A 317 11.97 6.38 34.82
CA ILE A 317 13.13 6.34 35.70
C ILE A 317 14.36 5.92 34.87
N VAL A 318 15.24 6.86 34.56
CA VAL A 318 16.45 6.64 33.76
C VAL A 318 17.69 6.41 34.61
N GLY A 319 17.62 6.68 35.92
CA GLY A 319 18.68 6.37 36.86
C GLY A 319 18.15 6.06 38.25
N TYR A 320 18.85 5.17 38.96
CA TYR A 320 18.55 4.74 40.32
C TYR A 320 19.82 4.75 41.18
N ARG A 321 19.69 5.16 42.44
CA ARG A 321 20.71 5.00 43.47
C ARG A 321 20.03 4.64 44.79
N SER A 322 20.63 3.74 45.56
CA SER A 322 20.16 3.45 46.91
C SER A 322 20.25 4.68 47.81
N CYS A 323 19.50 4.62 48.91
CA CYS A 323 19.87 5.29 50.13
C CYS A 323 21.07 4.54 50.76
#